data_AF-A0A4Y3PWC2-F1
#
_entry.id   AF-A0A4Y3PWC2-F1
#
_cell.length_a   1.000
_cell.length_b   1.000
_cell.length_c   1.000
_cell.angle_alpha   90.00
_cell.angle_beta   90.00
_cell.angle_gamma   90.00
#
_symmetry.space_group_name_H-M   'P 1'
#
loop_
_entity.id
_entity.type
_entity.pdbx_description
1 polymer ?
#
loop_
_entity_poly.entity_id
_entity_poly.type
_entity_poly.pdbx_seq_one_letter_code
_entity_poly.pdbx_strand_id
1 'polypeptide(L)'
;MAKQAQKVVETLGLIAQVQAEYQAIVEEVRGYCQKARELRQQVDELKRSGSTDPNVATEVRKLLEQADYYNHLADQKDGHPRLEILRRIDSLVREASGLRETVQHNENVLARQQMEPEETEREAVLMVKRAKEQIQETEQLLESQ
;
A
#
# COMPACT_ATOMS: atom_id res chain seq x y z
N MET A 1 -17.20 12.09 1.53
CA MET A 1 -17.00 10.96 0.60
C MET A 1 -15.88 11.20 -0.38
N ALA A 2 -16.08 12.04 -1.42
CA ALA A 2 -15.11 12.23 -2.50
C ALA A 2 -13.68 12.55 -2.02
N LYS A 3 -13.55 13.43 -1.02
CA LYS A 3 -12.24 13.79 -0.45
C LYS A 3 -11.49 12.63 0.22
N GLN A 4 -12.19 11.71 0.90
CA GLN A 4 -11.55 10.57 1.56
C GLN A 4 -11.23 9.45 0.55
N ALA A 5 -12.13 9.20 -0.40
CA ALA A 5 -11.86 8.27 -1.49
C ALA A 5 -10.67 8.74 -2.35
N GLN A 6 -10.58 10.04 -2.62
CA GLN A 6 -9.43 10.62 -3.31
C GLN A 6 -8.12 10.42 -2.53
N LYS A 7 -8.13 10.65 -1.21
CA LYS A 7 -6.96 10.36 -0.36
C LYS A 7 -6.54 8.90 -0.42
N VAL A 8 -7.47 7.94 -0.46
CA VAL A 8 -7.12 6.52 -0.64
C VAL A 8 -6.34 6.31 -1.94
N VAL A 9 -6.80 6.91 -3.05
CA VAL A 9 -6.11 6.82 -4.35
C VAL A 9 -4.72 7.44 -4.29
N GLU A 10 -4.59 8.62 -3.67
CA GLU A 10 -3.29 9.29 -3.48
C GLU A 10 -2.33 8.43 -2.64
N THR A 11 -2.78 7.88 -1.51
CA THR A 11 -1.95 7.02 -0.65
C THR A 11 -1.53 5.74 -1.39
N LEU A 12 -2.39 5.14 -2.22
CA LEU A 12 -2.03 3.99 -3.05
C LEU A 12 -0.96 4.34 -4.09
N GLY A 13 -1.04 5.54 -4.69
CA GLY A 13 0.00 6.05 -5.59
C GLY A 13 1.35 6.21 -4.87
N LEU A 14 1.34 6.75 -3.65
CA LEU A 14 2.55 6.86 -2.82
C LEU A 14 3.12 5.49 -2.45
N ILE A 15 2.27 4.50 -2.14
CA ILE A 15 2.72 3.12 -1.88
C ILE A 15 3.45 2.56 -3.10
N ALA A 16 2.89 2.71 -4.30
CA ALA A 16 3.50 2.21 -5.52
C ALA A 16 4.86 2.88 -5.79
N GLN A 17 4.97 4.19 -5.56
CA GLN A 17 6.24 4.90 -5.68
C GLN A 17 7.29 4.38 -4.69
N VAL A 18 6.95 4.24 -3.42
CA VAL A 18 7.87 3.76 -2.39
C VAL A 18 8.24 2.29 -2.61
N GLN A 19 7.35 1.47 -3.16
CA GLN A 19 7.66 0.11 -3.58
C GLN A 19 8.67 0.07 -4.75
N ALA A 20 8.59 1.02 -5.69
CA ALA A 20 9.60 1.15 -6.74
C ALA A 20 10.96 1.56 -6.17
N GLU A 21 10.99 2.49 -5.19
CA GLU A 21 12.21 2.87 -4.46
C GLU A 21 12.83 1.67 -3.72
N TYR A 22 12.00 0.86 -3.06
CA TYR A 22 12.44 -0.40 -2.42
C TYR A 22 13.10 -1.33 -3.43
N GLN A 23 12.44 -1.55 -4.57
CA GLN A 23 12.92 -2.47 -5.60
C GLN A 23 14.26 -1.99 -6.18
N ALA A 24 14.42 -0.69 -6.39
CA ALA A 24 15.68 -0.11 -6.86
C ALA A 24 16.84 -0.40 -5.88
N ILE A 25 16.62 -0.28 -4.57
CA ILE A 25 17.65 -0.64 -3.57
C ILE A 25 17.97 -2.13 -3.62
N VAL A 26 16.97 -2.99 -3.70
CA VAL A 26 17.20 -4.45 -3.79
C VAL A 26 18.02 -4.81 -5.02
N GLU A 27 17.76 -4.16 -6.15
CA GLU A 27 18.52 -4.35 -7.38
C GLU A 27 19.95 -3.81 -7.28
N GLU A 28 20.16 -2.65 -6.67
CA GLU A 28 21.50 -2.11 -6.38
C GLU A 28 22.31 -3.07 -5.49
N VAL A 29 21.73 -3.52 -4.37
CA VAL A 29 22.37 -4.47 -3.44
C VAL A 29 22.73 -5.76 -4.17
N ARG A 30 21.80 -6.31 -4.96
CA ARG A 30 22.04 -7.51 -5.76
C ARG A 30 23.19 -7.30 -6.73
N GLY A 31 23.24 -6.15 -7.40
CA GLY A 31 24.32 -5.79 -8.33
C GLY A 31 25.69 -5.73 -7.65
N TYR A 32 25.78 -5.11 -6.47
CA TYR A 32 27.02 -5.06 -5.70
C TYR A 32 27.46 -6.46 -5.23
N CYS A 33 26.55 -7.26 -4.69
CA CYS A 33 26.85 -8.63 -4.28
C CYS A 33 27.27 -9.53 -5.45
N GLN A 34 26.78 -9.25 -6.66
CA GLN A 34 27.22 -9.97 -7.86
C GLN A 34 28.64 -9.58 -8.25
N LYS A 35 28.97 -8.29 -8.30
CA LYS A 35 30.33 -7.80 -8.57
C LYS A 35 31.35 -8.35 -7.58
N ALA A 36 31.03 -8.36 -6.29
CA ALA A 36 31.89 -8.95 -5.26
C ALA A 36 32.14 -10.45 -5.48
N ARG A 37 31.12 -11.19 -5.97
CA ARG A 37 31.26 -12.61 -6.32
C ARG A 37 32.14 -12.83 -7.54
N GLU A 38 31.96 -12.04 -8.59
CA GLU A 38 32.78 -12.13 -9.81
C GLU A 38 34.27 -11.87 -9.51
N LEU A 39 34.57 -10.87 -8.67
CA LEU A 39 35.95 -10.58 -8.23
C LEU A 39 36.55 -11.74 -7.43
N ARG A 40 35.76 -12.39 -6.56
CA ARG A 40 36.22 -13.57 -5.82
C ARG A 40 36.46 -14.77 -6.73
N GLN A 41 35.66 -14.93 -7.78
CA GLN A 41 35.88 -15.98 -8.79
C GLN A 41 37.19 -15.74 -9.55
N GLN A 42 37.48 -14.50 -9.96
CA GLN A 42 38.77 -14.17 -10.57
C GLN A 42 39.95 -14.47 -9.64
N VAL A 43 39.80 -14.18 -8.35
CA VAL A 43 40.81 -14.55 -7.34
C VAL A 43 41.00 -16.06 -7.27
N ASP A 44 39.93 -16.85 -7.29
CA ASP A 44 40.00 -18.31 -7.25
C ASP A 44 40.65 -18.88 -8.51
N GLU A 45 40.41 -18.29 -9.69
CA GLU A 45 41.06 -18.65 -10.95
C GLU A 45 42.58 -18.36 -10.90
N LEU A 46 42.96 -17.17 -10.42
CA LEU A 46 44.37 -16.80 -10.24
C LEU A 46 45.07 -17.75 -9.26
N LYS A 47 44.42 -18.12 -8.15
CA LYS A 47 44.97 -19.11 -7.20
C LYS A 47 45.13 -20.50 -7.82
N ARG A 48 44.16 -20.94 -8.64
CA ARG A 48 44.21 -22.23 -9.34
C ARG A 48 45.29 -22.29 -10.41
N SER A 49 45.70 -21.16 -10.97
CA SER A 49 46.80 -21.10 -11.94
C SER A 49 48.15 -21.55 -11.36
N GLY A 50 48.29 -21.58 -10.02
CA GLY A 50 49.51 -22.02 -9.35
C GLY A 50 50.70 -21.07 -9.53
N SER A 51 50.47 -19.87 -10.07
CA SER A 51 51.52 -18.87 -10.26
C SER A 51 52.04 -18.35 -8.93
N THR A 52 53.34 -18.46 -8.73
CA THR A 52 54.09 -17.91 -7.59
C THR A 52 54.65 -16.51 -7.86
N ASP A 53 54.25 -15.88 -8.96
CA ASP A 53 54.66 -14.52 -9.30
C ASP A 53 54.18 -13.53 -8.21
N PRO A 54 55.07 -12.72 -7.60
CA PRO A 54 54.70 -11.65 -6.69
C PRO A 54 53.64 -10.69 -7.24
N ASN A 55 53.60 -10.50 -8.56
CA ASN A 55 52.58 -9.67 -9.22
C ASN A 55 51.18 -10.28 -9.09
N VAL A 56 51.04 -11.61 -9.22
CA VAL A 56 49.76 -12.31 -9.05
C VAL A 56 49.26 -12.20 -7.61
N ALA A 57 50.16 -12.29 -6.63
CA ALA A 57 49.81 -12.07 -5.23
C ALA A 57 49.30 -10.65 -4.96
N THR A 58 49.86 -9.65 -5.64
CA THR A 58 49.44 -8.25 -5.54
C THR A 58 48.07 -8.03 -6.20
N GLU A 59 47.83 -8.65 -7.35
CA GLU A 59 46.55 -8.60 -8.06
C GLU A 59 45.43 -9.27 -7.25
N VAL A 60 45.70 -10.46 -6.69
CA VAL A 60 44.75 -11.16 -5.80
C VAL A 60 44.35 -10.26 -4.63
N ARG A 61 45.30 -9.55 -4.02
CA ARG A 61 45.00 -8.64 -2.91
C ARG A 61 44.10 -7.49 -3.34
N LYS A 62 44.39 -6.86 -4.49
CA LYS A 62 43.56 -5.77 -5.03
C LYS A 62 42.14 -6.23 -5.37
N LEU A 63 41.99 -7.40 -5.95
CA LEU A 63 40.67 -7.96 -6.29
C LEU A 63 39.85 -8.25 -5.03
N LEU A 64 40.48 -8.76 -3.97
CA LEU A 64 39.82 -8.98 -2.68
C LEU A 64 39.41 -7.66 -2.02
N GLU A 65 40.29 -6.66 -2.01
CA GLU A 65 39.96 -5.31 -1.51
C GLU A 65 38.76 -4.70 -2.27
N GLN A 66 38.71 -4.86 -3.60
CA GLN A 66 37.56 -4.42 -4.39
C GLN A 66 36.29 -5.22 -4.09
N ALA A 67 36.40 -6.54 -3.87
CA ALA A 67 35.26 -7.36 -3.51
C ALA A 67 34.67 -6.94 -2.16
N ASP A 68 35.52 -6.65 -1.18
CA ASP A 68 35.11 -6.19 0.14
C ASP A 68 34.52 -4.78 0.10
N TYR A 69 35.05 -3.90 -0.75
CA TYR A 69 34.42 -2.60 -1.03
C TYR A 69 32.99 -2.75 -1.54
N TYR A 70 32.74 -3.65 -2.51
CA TYR A 70 31.38 -3.88 -3.00
C TYR A 70 30.46 -4.53 -1.97
N ASN A 71 30.96 -5.42 -1.12
CA ASN A 71 30.16 -5.95 0.00
C ASN A 71 29.77 -4.82 0.96
N HIS A 72 30.70 -3.93 1.28
CA HIS A 72 30.39 -2.80 2.16
C HIS A 72 29.32 -1.88 1.57
N LEU A 73 29.35 -1.62 0.26
CA LEU A 73 28.29 -0.86 -0.43
C LEU A 73 26.94 -1.59 -0.37
N ALA A 74 26.93 -2.92 -0.55
CA ALA A 74 25.74 -3.72 -0.41
C ALA A 74 25.16 -3.62 1.01
N ASP A 75 26.00 -3.78 2.04
CA ASP A 75 25.61 -3.71 3.45
C ASP A 75 25.07 -2.31 3.83
N GLN A 76 25.70 -1.25 3.33
CA GLN A 76 25.23 0.12 3.56
C GLN A 76 23.83 0.35 3.02
N LYS A 77 23.53 -0.20 1.84
CA LYS A 77 22.23 -0.06 1.17
C LYS A 77 21.17 -1.00 1.78
N ASP A 78 21.56 -2.22 2.12
CA ASP A 78 20.68 -3.22 2.73
C ASP A 78 20.37 -2.93 4.20
N GLY A 79 21.21 -2.12 4.85
CA GLY A 79 21.03 -1.69 6.23
C GLY A 79 19.91 -0.67 6.42
N HIS A 80 20.27 0.52 6.91
CA HIS A 80 19.27 1.52 7.31
C HIS A 80 18.33 1.98 6.16
N PRO A 81 18.81 2.24 4.94
CA PRO A 81 17.96 2.76 3.86
C PRO A 81 16.81 1.80 3.49
N ARG A 82 17.10 0.51 3.35
CA ARG A 82 16.08 -0.50 3.06
C ARG A 82 15.04 -0.59 4.19
N LEU A 83 15.49 -0.53 5.45
CA LEU A 83 14.61 -0.57 6.61
C LEU A 83 13.68 0.66 6.68
N GLU A 84 14.19 1.86 6.39
CA GLU A 84 13.38 3.08 6.37
C GLU A 84 12.27 3.02 5.32
N ILE A 85 12.58 2.51 4.12
CA ILE A 85 11.59 2.33 3.07
C ILE A 85 10.51 1.32 3.49
N LEU A 86 10.90 0.19 4.09
CA LEU A 86 9.94 -0.78 4.61
C LEU A 86 9.01 -0.17 5.66
N ARG A 87 9.55 0.61 6.61
CA ARG A 87 8.74 1.33 7.61
C ARG A 87 7.78 2.32 6.96
N ARG A 88 8.22 3.03 5.91
CA ARG A 88 7.39 3.97 5.16
C ARG A 88 6.25 3.25 4.44
N ILE A 89 6.52 2.10 3.81
CA ILE A 89 5.48 1.26 3.19
C ILE A 89 4.45 0.83 4.24
N ASP A 90 4.90 0.27 5.37
CA ASP A 90 4.01 -0.19 6.44
C ASP A 90 3.10 0.95 6.96
N SER A 91 3.68 2.14 7.17
CA SER A 91 2.91 3.32 7.58
C SER A 91 1.83 3.69 6.56
N LEU A 92 2.18 3.74 5.27
CA LEU A 92 1.25 4.10 4.20
C LEU A 92 0.14 3.04 4.04
N VAL A 93 0.47 1.75 4.17
CA VAL A 93 -0.52 0.66 4.10
C VAL A 93 -1.53 0.76 5.25
N ARG A 94 -1.07 1.07 6.47
CA ARG A 94 -1.96 1.30 7.62
C ARG A 94 -2.86 2.52 7.38
N GLU A 95 -2.31 3.62 6.89
CA GLU A 95 -3.07 4.82 6.57
C GLU A 95 -4.14 4.54 5.49
N ALA A 96 -3.76 3.88 4.40
CA ALA A 96 -4.68 3.52 3.32
C ALA A 96 -5.82 2.61 3.83
N SER A 97 -5.51 1.68 4.73
CA SER A 97 -6.50 0.79 5.34
C SER A 97 -7.50 1.55 6.21
N GLY A 98 -7.01 2.41 7.11
CA GLY A 98 -7.90 3.24 7.95
C GLY A 98 -8.76 4.22 7.13
N LEU A 99 -8.22 4.78 6.04
CA LEU A 99 -9.00 5.60 5.13
C LEU A 99 -10.10 4.80 4.42
N ARG A 100 -9.82 3.56 3.98
CA ARG A 100 -10.82 2.67 3.37
C ARG A 100 -11.95 2.34 4.34
N GLU A 101 -11.63 2.00 5.59
CA GLU A 101 -12.63 1.74 6.63
C GLU A 101 -13.53 2.97 6.85
N THR A 102 -12.94 4.15 6.88
CA THR A 102 -13.69 5.40 7.03
C THR A 102 -14.61 5.67 5.84
N VAL A 103 -14.13 5.43 4.61
CA VAL A 103 -14.96 5.55 3.39
C VAL A 103 -16.14 4.59 3.47
N GLN A 104 -15.88 3.31 3.74
CA GLN A 104 -16.93 2.29 3.83
C GLN A 104 -17.96 2.61 4.92
N HIS A 105 -17.51 3.06 6.09
CA HIS A 105 -18.40 3.48 7.17
C HIS A 105 -19.32 4.61 6.70
N ASN A 106 -18.77 5.63 6.04
CA ASN A 106 -19.56 6.76 5.58
C ASN A 106 -20.52 6.39 4.43
N GLU A 107 -20.16 5.43 3.56
CA GLU A 107 -21.06 4.89 2.54
C GLU A 107 -22.28 4.22 3.18
N ASN A 108 -22.04 3.40 4.21
CA ASN A 108 -23.11 2.75 4.95
C ASN A 108 -24.03 3.74 5.66
N VAL A 109 -23.47 4.80 6.27
CA VAL A 109 -24.26 5.86 6.91
C VAL A 109 -25.11 6.60 5.88
N LEU A 110 -24.54 6.96 4.74
CA LEU A 110 -25.28 7.63 3.68
C LEU A 110 -26.41 6.77 3.11
N ALA A 111 -26.17 5.46 2.91
CA ALA A 111 -27.21 4.55 2.45
C ALA A 111 -28.40 4.49 3.42
N ARG A 112 -28.14 4.46 4.74
CA ARG A 112 -29.20 4.51 5.76
C ARG A 112 -29.96 5.83 5.73
N GLN A 113 -29.23 6.96 5.67
CA GLN A 113 -29.81 8.29 5.59
C GLN A 113 -30.65 8.52 4.33
N GLN A 114 -30.44 7.74 3.26
CA GLN A 114 -31.27 7.78 2.07
C GLN A 114 -32.55 6.94 2.21
N MET A 115 -32.51 5.81 2.94
CA MET A 115 -33.71 4.98 3.10
C MET A 115 -34.68 5.50 4.17
N GLU A 116 -34.18 6.05 5.28
CA GLU A 116 -35.03 6.61 6.35
C GLU A 116 -36.07 7.65 5.85
N PRO A 117 -35.73 8.65 5.02
CA PRO A 117 -36.72 9.57 4.48
C PRO A 117 -37.72 8.90 3.54
N GLU A 118 -37.29 7.92 2.72
CA GLU A 118 -38.20 7.19 1.85
C GLU A 118 -39.20 6.33 2.63
N GLU A 119 -38.75 5.68 3.70
CA GLU A 119 -39.60 4.90 4.60
C GLU A 119 -40.59 5.79 5.33
N THR A 120 -40.13 6.90 5.91
CA THR A 120 -41.00 7.85 6.61
C THR A 120 -42.00 8.54 5.68
N GLU A 121 -41.61 8.84 4.43
CA GLU A 121 -42.53 9.37 3.41
C GLU A 121 -43.61 8.33 3.06
N ARG A 122 -43.24 7.07 2.85
CA ARG A 122 -44.20 5.98 2.58
C ARG A 122 -45.18 5.79 3.73
N GLU A 123 -44.70 5.82 4.98
CA GLU A 123 -45.55 5.74 6.16
C GLU A 123 -46.51 6.93 6.26
N ALA A 124 -46.02 8.15 6.04
CA ALA A 124 -46.85 9.36 6.06
C ALA A 124 -47.96 9.31 5.01
N VAL A 125 -47.65 8.87 3.79
CA VAL A 125 -48.65 8.68 2.72
C VAL A 125 -49.72 7.67 3.13
N LEU A 126 -49.34 6.55 3.75
CA LEU A 126 -50.28 5.55 4.25
C LEU A 126 -51.17 6.10 5.37
N MET A 127 -50.62 6.88 6.30
CA MET A 127 -51.40 7.52 7.37
C MET A 127 -52.42 8.50 6.80
N VAL A 128 -52.04 9.34 5.85
CA VAL A 128 -52.95 10.29 5.19
C VAL A 128 -54.06 9.56 4.44
N LYS A 129 -53.74 8.46 3.76
CA LYS A 129 -54.74 7.66 3.05
C LYS A 129 -55.78 7.07 4.02
N ARG A 130 -55.33 6.46 5.12
CA ARG A 130 -56.22 5.93 6.16
C ARG A 130 -57.09 7.02 6.78
N ALA A 131 -56.52 8.19 7.07
CA ALA A 131 -57.28 9.32 7.60
C ALA A 131 -58.37 9.79 6.63
N LYS A 132 -58.08 9.82 5.32
CA LYS A 132 -59.08 10.15 4.29
C LYS A 132 -60.21 9.10 4.21
N GLU A 133 -59.86 7.82 4.26
CA GLU A 133 -60.84 6.72 4.29
C GLU A 133 -61.77 6.84 5.51
N GLN A 134 -61.21 7.11 6.70
CA GLN A 134 -62.01 7.34 7.91
C GLN A 134 -62.94 8.55 7.80
N ILE A 135 -62.47 9.66 7.23
CA ILE A 135 -63.31 10.84 7.01
C ILE A 135 -64.48 10.48 6.09
N GLN A 136 -64.23 9.81 4.97
CA GLN A 136 -65.29 9.38 4.04
C GLN A 136 -66.31 8.44 4.70
N GLU A 137 -65.85 7.48 5.50
CA GLU A 137 -66.76 6.60 6.25
C GLU A 137 -67.63 7.39 7.23
N THR A 138 -67.05 8.36 7.95
CA THR A 138 -67.82 9.21 8.88
C THR A 138 -68.81 10.13 8.16
N GLU A 139 -68.45 10.69 7.00
CA GLU A 139 -69.34 11.51 6.17
C GLU A 139 -70.53 10.69 5.67
N GLN A 140 -70.30 9.47 5.17
CA GLN A 140 -71.38 8.57 4.74
C GLN A 140 -72.33 8.21 5.89
N LEU A 141 -71.79 7.95 7.09
CA LEU A 141 -72.61 7.68 8.27
C LEU A 141 -73.49 8.88 8.65
N LEU A 142 -72.95 10.10 8.58
CA LEU A 142 -73.70 11.33 8.86
C LEU A 142 -74.78 11.62 7.81
N GLU A 143 -74.52 11.35 6.53
CA GLU A 143 -75.52 11.50 5.45
C GLU A 143 -76.64 10.45 5.50
N SER A 144 -76.40 9.32 6.18
CA SER A 144 -77.37 8.24 6.35
C SER A 144 -78.30 8.37 7.57
N GLN A 145 -78.17 9.45 8.34
CA GLN A 145 -79.02 9.80 9.50
C GLN A 145 -80.12 10.81 9.13
#